data_AF-A0A3R7T7E7-F1
#
_entry.id   AF-A0A3R7T7E7-F1
#
_cell.length_a   1.000
_cell.length_b   1.000
_cell.length_c   1.000
_cell.angle_alpha   90.00
_cell.angle_beta   90.00
_cell.angle_gamma   90.00
#
_symmetry.space_group_name_H-M   'P 1'
#
loop_
_entity.id
_entity.type
_entity.pdbx_description
1 polymer ?
#
loop_
_entity_poly.entity_id
_entity_poly.type
_entity_poly.pdbx_seq_one_letter_code
_entity_poly.pdbx_strand_id
1 'polypeptide(L)'
;MFAIFKREVRSFFTSPIGYLIVGSFLLLNGLFLWVFKGEYNIFDYGFADLSNFFLLAPWIFIFLVPAITMKSFSEERKMGTLELLLIKPISIWKLVLGKFWGAFLLCVIAVIPTIVYVFAISG
;
A
#
# COMPACT_ATOMS: atom_id res chain seq x y z
N MET A 1 -16.82 -7.31 -11.81
CA MET A 1 -16.01 -6.43 -10.94
C MET A 1 -15.31 -7.25 -9.86
N PHE A 2 -16.05 -7.97 -9.00
CA PHE A 2 -15.47 -8.81 -7.94
C PHE A 2 -14.43 -9.84 -8.41
N ALA A 3 -14.64 -10.47 -9.57
CA ALA A 3 -13.67 -11.41 -10.14
C ALA A 3 -12.31 -10.77 -10.48
N ILE A 4 -12.31 -9.53 -10.99
CA ILE A 4 -11.08 -8.78 -11.31
C ILE A 4 -10.38 -8.38 -10.02
N PHE A 5 -11.13 -7.84 -9.06
CA PHE A 5 -10.62 -7.51 -7.74
C PHE A 5 -9.97 -8.72 -7.05
N LYS A 6 -10.66 -9.86 -6.97
CA LYS A 6 -10.12 -11.08 -6.34
C LYS A 6 -8.86 -11.58 -7.05
N ARG A 7 -8.81 -11.48 -8.38
CA ARG A 7 -7.61 -11.81 -9.15
C ARG A 7 -6.45 -10.88 -8.81
N GLU A 8 -6.71 -9.58 -8.73
CA GLU A 8 -5.71 -8.54 -8.44
C GLU A 8 -5.12 -8.72 -7.04
N VAL A 9 -5.98 -8.89 -6.03
CA VAL A 9 -5.56 -9.18 -4.65
C VAL A 9 -4.70 -10.43 -4.61
N ARG A 10 -5.13 -11.52 -5.27
CA ARG A 10 -4.34 -12.76 -5.33
C ARG A 10 -2.98 -12.53 -6.01
N SER A 11 -2.92 -11.73 -7.07
CA SER A 11 -1.67 -11.40 -7.76
C SER A 11 -0.67 -10.70 -6.81
N PHE A 12 -1.13 -9.76 -5.99
CA PHE A 12 -0.26 -9.07 -5.03
C PHE A 12 0.32 -10.00 -3.96
N PHE A 13 -0.44 -11.01 -3.49
CA PHE A 13 0.01 -11.95 -2.45
C PHE A 13 0.68 -13.22 -3.00
N THR A 14 0.53 -13.52 -4.29
CA THR A 14 1.24 -14.66 -4.91
C THR A 14 2.68 -14.25 -5.29
N SER A 15 2.93 -12.96 -5.47
CA SER A 15 4.25 -12.39 -5.73
C SER A 15 4.85 -11.80 -4.44
N PRO A 16 6.18 -11.86 -4.25
CA PRO A 16 6.83 -11.25 -3.08
C PRO A 16 6.65 -9.73 -3.00
N ILE A 17 6.24 -9.06 -4.09
CA ILE A 17 6.06 -7.61 -4.10
C ILE A 17 5.08 -7.14 -3.03
N GLY A 18 3.94 -7.79 -2.84
CA GLY A 18 2.89 -7.27 -1.96
C GLY A 18 3.41 -7.16 -0.53
N TYR A 19 4.16 -8.17 -0.13
CA TYR A 19 4.88 -8.21 1.14
C TYR A 19 6.00 -7.16 1.21
N LEU A 20 6.75 -6.94 0.13
CA LEU A 20 7.76 -5.88 0.11
C LEU A 20 7.15 -4.50 0.30
N ILE A 21 5.99 -4.22 -0.31
CA ILE A 21 5.34 -2.91 -0.19
C ILE A 21 4.82 -2.68 1.22
N VAL A 22 4.13 -3.66 1.80
CA VAL A 22 3.68 -3.60 3.20
C VAL A 22 4.87 -3.49 4.15
N GLY A 23 5.91 -4.30 3.92
CA GLY A 23 7.13 -4.30 4.71
C GLY A 23 7.87 -2.97 4.64
N SER A 24 8.04 -2.39 3.45
CA SER A 24 8.65 -1.07 3.27
C SER A 24 7.84 0.03 3.95
N PHE A 25 6.50 -0.01 3.87
CA PHE A 25 5.65 0.96 4.56
C PHE A 25 5.86 0.92 6.08
N LEU A 26 5.81 -0.29 6.67
CA LEU A 26 5.99 -0.47 8.11
C LEU A 26 7.41 -0.15 8.57
N LEU A 27 8.40 -0.54 7.78
CA LEU A 27 9.81 -0.30 8.07
C LEU A 27 10.10 1.21 8.04
N LEU A 28 9.65 1.93 7.02
CA LEU A 28 9.87 3.37 6.92
C LEU A 28 9.18 4.11 8.08
N ASN A 29 7.90 3.82 8.35
CA ASN A 29 7.21 4.42 9.51
C ASN A 29 7.93 4.08 10.82
N GLY A 30 8.29 2.82 11.03
CA GLY A 30 9.01 2.35 12.22
C GLY A 30 10.35 3.06 12.44
N LEU A 31 11.14 3.22 11.39
CA LEU A 31 12.43 3.90 11.48
C LEU A 31 12.28 5.38 11.78
N PHE A 32 11.41 6.10 11.07
CA PHE A 32 11.27 7.55 11.26
C PHE A 32 10.64 7.94 12.60
N LEU A 33 9.69 7.15 13.08
CA LEU A 33 8.95 7.48 14.29
C LEU A 33 9.66 7.03 15.58
N TRP A 34 10.45 5.93 15.55
CA TRP A 34 11.12 5.39 16.75
C TRP A 34 12.66 5.43 16.72
N VAL A 35 13.31 5.37 15.56
CA VAL A 35 14.77 5.17 15.47
C VAL A 35 15.52 6.44 15.11
N PHE A 36 15.10 7.14 14.07
CA PHE A 36 15.78 8.34 13.60
C PHE A 36 15.39 9.55 14.45
N LYS A 37 16.39 10.29 14.93
CA LYS A 37 16.18 11.56 15.62
C LYS A 37 15.73 12.62 14.63
N GLY A 38 14.76 13.44 15.00
CA GLY A 38 14.22 14.50 14.13
C GLY A 38 12.76 14.84 14.41
N GLU A 39 12.18 15.69 13.56
CA GLU A 39 10.84 16.26 13.76
C GLU A 39 9.72 15.21 13.84
N TYR A 40 9.89 14.05 13.19
CA TYR A 40 8.92 12.96 13.21
C TYR A 40 9.09 12.01 14.40
N ASN A 41 10.21 12.04 15.12
CA ASN A 41 10.47 11.09 16.19
C ASN A 41 9.54 11.36 17.38
N ILE A 42 8.84 10.32 17.85
CA ILE A 42 7.85 10.46 18.93
C ILE A 42 8.54 10.79 20.26
N PHE A 43 9.75 10.28 20.50
CA PHE A 43 10.50 10.57 21.73
C PHE A 43 11.06 12.00 21.77
N ASP A 44 11.50 12.52 20.63
CA ASP A 44 12.01 13.89 20.53
C ASP A 44 10.88 14.94 20.55
N TYR A 45 9.69 14.57 20.08
CA TYR A 45 8.51 15.46 20.04
C TYR A 45 7.96 15.82 21.43
N GLY A 46 8.20 14.98 22.44
CA GLY A 46 7.81 15.24 23.83
C GLY A 46 6.32 15.08 24.13
N PHE A 47 5.50 14.76 23.14
CA PHE A 47 4.08 14.43 23.30
C PHE A 47 3.79 13.00 22.83
N ALA A 48 2.95 12.30 23.59
CA ALA A 48 2.54 10.93 23.30
C ALA A 48 1.31 10.91 22.38
N ASP A 49 1.48 11.34 21.13
CA ASP A 49 0.42 11.35 20.12
C ASP A 49 0.91 10.87 18.74
N LEU A 50 -0.06 10.60 17.85
CA LEU A 50 0.17 10.04 16.51
C LEU A 50 0.23 11.10 15.40
N SER A 51 0.28 12.40 15.72
CA SER A 51 0.29 13.45 14.68
C SER A 51 1.44 13.25 13.69
N ASN A 52 2.63 12.90 14.19
CA ASN A 52 3.81 12.64 13.35
C ASN A 52 3.60 11.44 12.42
N PHE A 53 2.90 10.39 12.84
CA PHE A 53 2.54 9.27 11.97
C PHE A 53 1.60 9.72 10.85
N PHE A 54 0.57 10.50 11.16
CA PHE A 54 -0.39 10.99 10.16
C PHE A 54 0.23 12.02 9.20
N LEU A 55 1.28 12.72 9.60
CA LEU A 55 2.07 13.58 8.71
C LEU A 55 2.99 12.76 7.80
N LEU A 56 3.65 11.73 8.33
CA LEU A 56 4.64 10.94 7.62
C LEU A 56 4.02 9.91 6.64
N ALA A 57 2.96 9.20 7.06
CA ALA A 57 2.38 8.11 6.28
C ALA A 57 1.91 8.53 4.87
N PRO A 58 1.28 9.70 4.65
CA PRO A 58 0.93 10.19 3.32
C PRO A 58 2.15 10.37 2.40
N TRP A 59 3.28 10.88 2.90
CA TRP A 59 4.51 11.02 2.11
C TRP A 59 5.03 9.67 1.63
N ILE A 60 5.01 8.66 2.51
CA ILE A 60 5.39 7.30 2.15
C ILE A 60 4.42 6.72 1.11
N PHE A 61 3.11 6.95 1.27
CA PHE A 61 2.12 6.47 0.31
C PHE A 61 2.20 7.17 -1.05
N ILE A 62 2.56 8.45 -1.12
CA ILE A 62 2.81 9.15 -2.39
C ILE A 62 3.87 8.41 -3.22
N PHE A 63 4.85 7.79 -2.58
CA PHE A 63 5.86 6.97 -3.25
C PHE A 63 5.37 5.54 -3.55
N LEU A 64 4.74 4.88 -2.57
CA LEU A 64 4.35 3.47 -2.70
C LEU A 64 3.14 3.25 -3.63
N VAL A 65 2.14 4.14 -3.63
CA VAL A 65 0.91 3.96 -4.43
C VAL A 65 1.19 3.93 -5.94
N PRO A 66 2.01 4.84 -6.51
CA PRO A 66 2.44 4.72 -7.90
C PRO A 66 3.19 3.42 -8.18
N ALA A 67 4.06 2.98 -7.26
CA ALA A 67 4.78 1.71 -7.42
C ALA A 67 3.84 0.49 -7.47
N ILE A 68 2.82 0.44 -6.61
CA ILE A 68 1.78 -0.61 -6.62
C ILE A 68 1.03 -0.61 -7.96
N THR A 69 0.54 0.56 -8.37
CA THR A 69 -0.34 0.69 -9.53
C THR A 69 0.41 0.47 -10.85
N MET A 70 1.62 1.01 -11.00
CA MET A 70 2.44 0.78 -12.20
C MET A 70 2.77 -0.70 -12.40
N LYS A 71 3.05 -1.44 -11.32
CA LYS A 71 3.28 -2.88 -11.41
C LYS A 71 2.07 -3.62 -11.96
N SER A 72 0.88 -3.31 -11.44
CA SER A 72 -0.37 -3.96 -11.86
C SER A 72 -0.57 -3.91 -13.39
N PHE A 73 -0.23 -2.79 -14.02
CA PHE A 73 -0.30 -2.65 -15.48
C PHE A 73 0.94 -3.19 -16.20
N SER A 74 2.13 -2.98 -15.63
CA SER A 74 3.41 -3.44 -16.18
C SER A 74 3.47 -4.96 -16.33
N GLU A 75 3.02 -5.71 -15.32
CA GLU A 75 3.01 -7.18 -15.35
C GLU A 75 2.06 -7.70 -16.43
N GLU A 76 0.87 -7.12 -16.56
CA GLU A 76 -0.07 -7.50 -17.61
C GLU A 76 0.44 -7.16 -19.02
N ARG A 77 1.13 -6.01 -19.15
CA ARG A 77 1.76 -5.62 -20.42
C ARG A 77 2.93 -6.53 -20.77
N LYS A 78 3.77 -6.88 -19.79
CA LYS A 78 4.92 -7.79 -19.96
C LYS A 78 4.49 -9.20 -20.33
N MET A 79 3.36 -9.66 -19.78
CA MET A 79 2.80 -10.99 -20.08
C MET A 79 1.93 -11.03 -21.35
N GLY A 80 1.70 -9.89 -22.02
CA GLY A 80 0.78 -9.80 -23.17
C GLY A 80 -0.69 -10.05 -22.82
N THR A 81 -1.03 -10.18 -21.53
CA THR A 81 -2.41 -10.48 -21.09
C THR A 81 -3.30 -9.24 -21.08
N LEU A 82 -2.70 -8.04 -21.13
CA LEU A 82 -3.43 -6.78 -21.24
C LEU A 82 -4.27 -6.73 -22.53
N GLU A 83 -3.70 -7.14 -23.66
CA GLU A 83 -4.40 -7.16 -24.95
C GLU A 83 -5.56 -8.16 -24.92
N LEU A 84 -5.33 -9.36 -24.39
CA LEU A 84 -6.38 -10.37 -24.19
C LEU A 84 -7.51 -9.88 -23.28
N LEU A 85 -7.20 -9.07 -22.27
CA LEU A 85 -8.19 -8.49 -21.36
C LEU A 85 -9.05 -7.43 -22.05
N LEU A 86 -8.46 -6.64 -22.95
CA LEU A 86 -9.15 -5.59 -23.70
C LEU A 86 -10.07 -6.15 -24.79
N ILE A 87 -9.75 -7.31 -25.35
CA ILE A 87 -10.58 -7.97 -26.39
C ILE A 87 -11.78 -8.69 -25.77
N LYS A 88 -11.75 -9.03 -24.47
CA LYS A 88 -12.91 -9.63 -23.79
C LYS A 88 -14.06 -8.63 -23.69
N PRO A 89 -15.34 -9.08 -23.74
CA PRO A 89 -16.52 -8.23 -23.64
C PRO A 89 -16.75 -7.75 -22.19
N ILE A 90 -15.77 -7.07 -21.62
CA ILE A 90 -15.78 -6.53 -20.25
C ILE A 90 -15.73 -5.01 -20.36
N SER A 91 -16.64 -4.33 -19.68
CA SER A 91 -16.60 -2.87 -19.60
C SER A 91 -15.28 -2.38 -19.00
N ILE A 92 -14.64 -1.40 -19.66
CA ILE A 92 -13.39 -0.75 -19.22
C ILE A 92 -13.52 -0.26 -17.78
N TRP A 93 -14.66 0.33 -17.40
CA TRP A 93 -14.92 0.79 -16.04
C TRP A 93 -14.81 -0.31 -15.00
N LYS A 94 -15.28 -1.53 -15.31
CA LYS A 94 -15.19 -2.67 -14.39
C LYS A 94 -13.73 -3.11 -14.19
N LEU A 95 -12.88 -2.92 -15.20
CA LEU A 95 -11.45 -3.22 -15.14
C LEU A 95 -10.71 -2.18 -14.30
N VAL A 96 -10.92 -0.90 -14.57
CA VAL A 96 -10.31 0.22 -13.82
C VAL A 96 -10.68 0.14 -12.35
N LEU A 97 -11.98 -0.01 -12.03
CA LEU A 97 -12.42 -0.12 -10.64
C LEU A 97 -11.89 -1.38 -9.97
N GLY A 98 -11.84 -2.52 -10.67
CA GLY A 98 -11.30 -3.76 -10.12
C GLY A 98 -9.84 -3.62 -9.68
N LYS A 99 -9.01 -2.96 -10.50
CA LYS A 99 -7.60 -2.67 -10.18
C LYS A 99 -7.45 -1.65 -9.07
N PHE A 100 -8.22 -0.56 -9.12
CA PHE A 100 -8.24 0.45 -8.06
C PHE A 100 -8.53 -0.16 -6.69
N TRP A 101 -9.63 -0.93 -6.57
CA TRP A 101 -9.99 -1.55 -5.30
C TRP A 101 -8.96 -2.57 -4.83
N GLY A 102 -8.30 -3.29 -5.76
CA GLY A 102 -7.21 -4.20 -5.42
C GLY A 102 -6.01 -3.48 -4.80
N ALA A 103 -5.56 -2.39 -5.43
CA ALA A 103 -4.46 -1.57 -4.91
C ALA A 103 -4.85 -0.86 -3.60
N PHE A 104 -6.09 -0.37 -3.51
CA PHE A 104 -6.63 0.24 -2.30
C PHE A 104 -6.64 -0.74 -1.12
N LEU A 105 -7.08 -1.98 -1.33
CA LEU A 105 -7.05 -3.02 -0.29
C LEU A 105 -5.63 -3.28 0.20
N LEU A 106 -4.64 -3.30 -0.70
CA LEU A 106 -3.24 -3.48 -0.30
C LEU A 106 -2.76 -2.33 0.59
N CYS A 107 -3.16 -1.09 0.30
CA CYS A 107 -2.85 0.07 1.14
C CYS A 107 -3.51 -0.05 2.52
N VAL A 108 -4.78 -0.48 2.57
CA VAL A 108 -5.49 -0.72 3.84
C VAL A 108 -4.77 -1.80 4.66
N ILE A 109 -4.35 -2.90 4.02
CA ILE A 109 -3.58 -3.97 4.67
C ILE A 109 -2.24 -3.46 5.21
N ALA A 110 -1.59 -2.49 4.54
CA ALA A 110 -0.37 -1.87 5.05
C ALA A 110 -0.60 -1.01 6.31
N VAL A 111 -1.78 -0.40 6.46
CA VAL A 111 -2.13 0.43 7.62
C VAL A 111 -2.59 -0.40 8.82
N ILE A 112 -3.25 -1.53 8.64
CA ILE A 112 -3.78 -2.34 9.77
C ILE A 112 -2.74 -2.61 10.88
N PRO A 113 -1.50 -3.03 10.58
CA PRO A 113 -0.51 -3.30 11.63
C PRO A 113 -0.06 -2.05 12.40
N THR A 114 -0.25 -0.84 11.86
CA THR A 114 0.12 0.41 12.56
C THR A 114 -0.81 0.72 13.73
N ILE A 115 -1.91 -0.02 13.91
CA ILE A 115 -2.72 0.03 15.13
C ILE A 115 -1.87 -0.31 16.36
N VAL A 116 -0.82 -1.14 16.21
CA VAL A 116 0.13 -1.44 17.29
C VAL A 116 0.83 -0.17 17.81
N TYR A 117 1.01 0.86 16.99
CA TYR A 117 1.61 2.12 17.40
C TYR A 117 0.75 2.88 18.40
N VAL A 118 -0.57 2.76 18.31
CA VAL A 118 -1.50 3.34 19.30
C VAL A 118 -1.23 2.75 20.68
N PHE A 119 -1.13 1.42 20.75
CA PHE A 119 -0.84 0.73 22.00
C PHE A 119 0.55 1.06 22.54
N ALA A 120 1.54 1.20 21.65
CA ALA A 120 2.91 1.52 22.03
C ALA A 120 3.08 2.93 22.64
N ILE A 121 2.23 3.88 22.25
CA ILE A 121 2.25 5.26 22.75
C ILE A 121 1.39 5.44 24.00
N SER A 122 0.32 4.64 24.14
CA SER A 122 -0.58 4.69 25.29
C SER A 122 -0.06 4.01 26.56
N GLY A 123 1.01 3.22 26.45
CA GLY A 123 1.59 2.41 27.52
C GLY A 123 2.76 3.05 28.24
#